data_AF-A0A377GBT9-F1
#
_entry.id   AF-A0A377GBT9-F1
#
_cell.length_a   1.000
_cell.length_b   1.000
_cell.length_c   1.000
_cell.angle_alpha   90.00
_cell.angle_beta   90.00
_cell.angle_gamma   90.00
#
_symmetry.space_group_name_H-M   'P 1'
#
loop_
_entity.id
_entity.type
_entity.pdbx_description
1 polymer ?
#
loop_
_entity_poly.entity_id
_entity_poly.type
_entity_poly.pdbx_seq_one_letter_code
_entity_poly.pdbx_strand_id
1 'polypeptide(L)'
;MLLFLSYKNQKNVQITKESDCTSFKTIRDFNEYRFDILINHPKTVVFKDLDELLEDLKRFQIVQTYEKELQGTRYISQLHTINLVRFLTSADEMAIELEIRKKAMASLKEESDPLKKEIISKLIDSLHFFKSYERFTMEVLFRHKAVKLMDMDKFHLADDKYRYPTQEENYLQLDPHYWRMAENHVGFFIPRKGVRPSAAINSIFEGGNLVVLECHSWMLCVQYKALLDTIGADHFNFLFKTKPLVITDGLNLNETLAADLGEILPCKWQMTKEKLIPGDWVYLYNFPDYKEATLYDASKNGAGLHSLVMGSDKYRGFGSSKAMTENEMKYEFLSIYNEDFLAEPLVLDEGSIDSKTMGLDVDEKDLRVGDVVVIYGHIDCPDFEWRNVNCTYLGQGKYRCEQLKKDNATENEIVLALLEKYNASLPQRKTAGDLAELNLFKSLLTNVRGIDFSQPRFNFLFEKQLSLYAPNSPCLFVSSASSPLQSDLLPKASHLKK
;
A
#
# COMPACT_ATOMS: atom_id res chain seq x y z
N MET A 1 40.06 42.08 -23.19
CA MET A 1 40.43 41.25 -22.02
C MET A 1 39.45 41.54 -20.86
N LEU A 2 38.15 41.23 -21.02
CA LEU A 2 37.12 41.47 -19.99
C LEU A 2 35.86 40.58 -20.12
N LEU A 3 35.93 39.47 -20.86
CA LEU A 3 34.78 38.57 -21.10
C LEU A 3 35.14 37.07 -21.02
N PHE A 4 36.31 36.74 -20.47
CA PHE A 4 36.89 35.39 -20.50
C PHE A 4 36.95 34.68 -19.14
N LEU A 5 36.31 35.21 -18.09
CA LEU A 5 36.27 34.57 -16.78
C LEU A 5 34.82 34.42 -16.30
N SER A 6 34.41 33.16 -16.16
CA SER A 6 33.29 32.69 -15.31
C SER A 6 31.85 32.72 -15.87
N TYR A 7 31.61 32.15 -17.06
CA TYR A 7 30.32 31.48 -17.33
C TYR A 7 30.32 29.99 -16.95
N LYS A 8 31.43 29.49 -16.36
CA LYS A 8 31.45 28.21 -15.63
C LYS A 8 30.55 28.36 -14.39
N ASN A 9 29.33 27.85 -14.47
CA ASN A 9 28.30 27.86 -13.43
C ASN A 9 27.75 29.27 -13.09
N GLN A 10 26.82 29.76 -13.92
CA GLN A 10 25.73 30.57 -13.37
C GLN A 10 25.13 29.74 -12.23
N LYS A 11 25.04 30.28 -11.00
CA LYS A 11 24.92 29.51 -9.73
C LYS A 11 23.98 28.31 -9.80
N ASN A 12 22.92 28.41 -10.61
CA ASN A 12 21.84 27.43 -10.66
C ASN A 12 21.60 26.80 -12.04
N VAL A 13 22.47 26.99 -13.04
CA VAL A 13 22.43 26.24 -14.31
C VAL A 13 23.77 25.58 -14.54
N GLN A 14 23.77 24.25 -14.64
CA GLN A 14 24.97 23.44 -14.87
C GLN A 14 24.86 22.69 -16.18
N ILE A 15 25.88 22.78 -17.03
CA ILE A 15 26.03 21.99 -18.27
C ILE A 15 27.19 21.03 -18.11
N THR A 16 26.95 19.73 -18.27
CA THR A 16 27.95 18.70 -17.94
C THR A 16 29.02 18.50 -19.00
N LYS A 17 28.72 18.76 -20.28
CA LYS A 17 29.69 18.73 -21.38
C LYS A 17 30.24 20.13 -21.67
N GLU A 18 31.54 20.22 -21.97
CA GLU A 18 32.16 21.47 -22.39
C GLU A 18 31.51 22.02 -23.67
N SER A 19 31.30 23.32 -23.71
CA SER A 19 30.64 24.01 -24.81
C SER A 19 31.19 25.43 -25.01
N ASP A 20 31.19 25.94 -26.23
CA ASP A 20 31.70 27.29 -26.55
C ASP A 20 30.76 28.41 -26.04
N CYS A 21 31.35 29.50 -25.54
CA CYS A 21 30.66 30.68 -25.00
C CYS A 21 29.76 31.38 -26.03
N THR A 22 30.09 31.32 -27.32
CA THR A 22 29.26 31.93 -28.39
C THR A 22 27.87 31.30 -28.46
N SER A 23 27.76 30.01 -28.15
CA SER A 23 26.52 29.24 -28.24
C SER A 23 25.54 29.59 -27.11
N PHE A 24 26.02 30.03 -25.94
CA PHE A 24 25.17 30.43 -24.81
C PHE A 24 24.35 31.69 -25.07
N LYS A 25 24.93 32.68 -25.76
CA LYS A 25 24.21 33.92 -26.08
C LYS A 25 23.02 33.62 -26.98
N THR A 26 23.23 32.82 -28.03
CA THR A 26 22.15 32.38 -28.94
C THR A 26 21.04 31.62 -28.20
N ILE A 27 21.40 30.81 -27.21
CA ILE A 27 20.44 30.04 -26.40
C ILE A 27 19.63 30.95 -25.46
N ARG A 28 20.28 31.91 -24.81
CA ARG A 28 19.56 32.92 -24.02
C ARG A 28 18.61 33.73 -24.90
N ASP A 29 19.10 34.20 -26.05
CA ASP A 29 18.31 35.04 -26.97
C ASP A 29 17.09 34.29 -27.52
N PHE A 30 17.09 32.95 -27.52
CA PHE A 30 15.94 32.13 -27.94
C PHE A 30 14.73 32.26 -26.98
N ASN A 31 14.95 32.23 -25.66
CA ASN A 31 13.89 32.48 -24.67
C ASN A 31 14.51 33.05 -23.39
N GLU A 32 14.73 34.36 -23.38
CA GLU A 32 15.42 35.07 -22.30
C GLU A 32 14.69 34.90 -20.96
N TYR A 33 13.36 34.96 -20.98
CA TYR A 33 12.53 34.84 -19.77
C TYR A 33 12.73 33.49 -19.07
N ARG A 34 12.70 32.37 -19.81
CA ARG A 34 12.96 31.05 -19.24
C ARG A 34 14.40 30.90 -18.78
N PHE A 35 15.35 31.40 -19.56
CA PHE A 35 16.76 31.37 -19.18
C PHE A 35 17.00 32.09 -17.84
N ASP A 36 16.35 33.26 -17.64
CA ASP A 36 16.40 34.02 -16.39
C ASP A 36 15.72 33.27 -15.23
N ILE A 37 14.59 32.58 -15.47
CA ILE A 37 13.96 31.72 -14.46
C ILE A 37 14.95 30.65 -13.97
N LEU A 38 15.61 29.96 -14.90
CA LEU A 38 16.54 28.88 -14.58
C LEU A 38 17.76 29.36 -13.78
N ILE A 39 18.32 30.52 -14.15
CA ILE A 39 19.46 31.12 -13.46
C ILE A 39 19.10 31.56 -12.03
N ASN A 40 17.93 32.17 -11.87
CA ASN A 40 17.48 32.71 -10.60
C ASN A 40 16.81 31.64 -9.70
N HIS A 41 16.69 30.40 -10.19
CA HIS A 41 16.09 29.31 -9.45
C HIS A 41 16.90 28.96 -8.18
N PRO A 42 16.29 28.69 -7.01
CA PRO A 42 17.04 28.42 -5.77
C PRO A 42 17.84 27.11 -5.76
N LYS A 43 17.59 26.22 -6.72
CA LYS A 43 18.31 24.94 -6.87
C LYS A 43 18.97 24.86 -8.23
N THR A 44 20.15 24.25 -8.28
CA THR A 44 20.85 23.97 -9.54
C THR A 44 20.04 23.03 -10.44
N VAL A 45 19.80 23.49 -11.67
CA VAL A 45 19.20 22.73 -12.77
C VAL A 45 20.31 22.22 -13.67
N VAL A 46 20.36 20.91 -13.86
CA VAL A 46 21.46 20.24 -14.58
C VAL A 46 21.00 19.81 -15.97
N PHE A 47 21.76 20.20 -16.98
CA PHE A 47 21.61 19.83 -18.38
C PHE A 47 22.87 19.08 -18.86
N LYS A 48 22.70 18.11 -19.75
CA LYS A 48 23.80 17.32 -20.31
C LYS A 48 24.69 18.18 -21.20
N ASP A 49 24.08 18.93 -22.11
CA ASP A 49 24.71 19.78 -23.12
C ASP A 49 23.80 20.98 -23.46
N LEU A 50 24.28 21.85 -24.35
CA LEU A 50 23.54 23.03 -24.79
C LEU A 50 22.28 22.69 -25.60
N ASP A 51 22.26 21.54 -26.29
CA ASP A 51 21.09 21.10 -27.04
C ASP A 51 19.95 20.73 -26.07
N GLU A 52 20.26 20.08 -24.94
CA GLU A 52 19.27 19.83 -23.88
C GLU A 52 18.72 21.15 -23.30
N LEU A 53 19.56 22.15 -23.08
CA LEU A 53 19.10 23.46 -22.61
C LEU A 53 18.22 24.17 -23.65
N LEU A 54 18.61 24.14 -24.93
CA LEU A 54 17.80 24.70 -26.02
C LEU A 54 16.45 23.99 -26.14
N GLU A 55 16.41 22.68 -25.95
CA GLU A 55 15.18 21.89 -25.95
C GLU A 55 14.27 22.22 -24.75
N ASP A 56 14.83 22.49 -23.55
CA ASP A 56 14.07 23.01 -22.40
C ASP A 56 13.38 24.34 -22.74
N LEU A 57 14.13 25.26 -23.35
CA LEU A 57 13.63 26.58 -23.75
C LEU A 57 12.52 26.47 -24.79
N LYS A 58 12.65 25.57 -25.77
CA LYS A 58 11.60 25.26 -26.76
C LYS A 58 10.34 24.73 -26.10
N ARG A 59 10.47 23.82 -25.14
CA ARG A 59 9.33 23.27 -24.39
C ARG A 59 8.66 24.35 -23.54
N PHE A 60 9.44 25.22 -22.92
CA PHE A 60 8.90 26.33 -22.15
C PHE A 60 8.13 27.34 -23.03
N GLN A 61 8.58 27.57 -24.26
CA GLN A 61 7.82 28.38 -25.22
C GLN A 61 6.41 27.82 -25.45
N ILE A 62 6.24 26.49 -25.46
CA ILE A 62 4.92 25.84 -25.53
C ILE A 62 4.15 26.10 -24.24
N VAL A 63 4.77 25.93 -23.06
CA VAL A 63 4.14 26.24 -21.76
C VAL A 63 3.53 27.65 -21.74
N GLN A 64 4.27 28.64 -22.24
CA GLN A 64 3.81 30.03 -22.31
C GLN A 64 2.53 30.20 -23.14
N THR A 65 2.31 29.37 -24.17
CA THR A 65 1.08 29.43 -24.99
C THR A 65 -0.17 28.95 -24.25
N TYR A 66 -0.02 28.25 -23.11
CA TYR A 66 -1.11 27.73 -22.27
C TYR A 66 -1.19 28.38 -20.88
N GLU A 67 -0.27 29.30 -20.54
CA GLU A 67 -0.19 29.92 -19.21
C GLU A 67 -1.49 30.60 -18.80
N LYS A 68 -2.18 31.25 -19.75
CA LYS A 68 -3.43 31.96 -19.48
C LYS A 68 -4.57 30.98 -19.15
N GLU A 69 -4.69 29.90 -19.90
CA GLU A 69 -5.73 28.88 -19.73
C GLU A 69 -5.52 28.04 -18.46
N LEU A 70 -4.26 27.82 -18.08
CA LEU A 70 -3.86 27.02 -16.94
C LEU A 70 -3.41 27.88 -15.75
N GLN A 71 -3.75 29.18 -15.78
CA GLN A 71 -3.38 30.13 -14.73
C GLN A 71 -3.94 29.68 -13.38
N GLY A 72 -3.08 29.73 -12.35
CA GLY A 72 -3.46 29.35 -10.99
C GLY A 72 -3.36 27.85 -10.69
N THR A 73 -3.07 27.01 -11.69
CA THR A 73 -2.77 25.60 -11.45
C THR A 73 -1.38 25.44 -10.83
N ARG A 74 -1.24 24.49 -9.91
CA ARG A 74 0.06 24.11 -9.35
C ARG A 74 0.97 23.53 -10.42
N TYR A 75 0.39 22.87 -11.42
CA TYR A 75 1.11 22.25 -12.54
C TYR A 75 1.95 23.27 -13.32
N ILE A 76 1.35 24.38 -13.76
CA ILE A 76 2.10 25.44 -14.46
C ILE A 76 3.22 25.99 -13.57
N SER A 77 2.94 26.29 -12.30
CA SER A 77 3.98 26.76 -11.38
C SER A 77 5.13 25.76 -11.23
N GLN A 78 4.85 24.45 -11.25
CA GLN A 78 5.89 23.42 -11.21
C GLN A 78 6.74 23.41 -12.48
N LEU A 79 6.15 23.57 -13.67
CA LEU A 79 6.89 23.61 -14.93
C LEU A 79 7.93 24.76 -14.98
N HIS A 80 7.67 25.86 -14.28
CA HIS A 80 8.64 26.96 -14.17
C HIS A 80 9.89 26.57 -13.38
N THR A 81 9.85 25.53 -12.56
CA THR A 81 10.91 25.21 -11.58
C THR A 81 11.73 23.95 -11.91
N ILE A 82 11.35 23.20 -12.94
CA ILE A 82 11.97 21.89 -13.27
C ILE A 82 12.72 21.94 -14.60
N ASN A 83 13.68 21.02 -14.81
CA ASN A 83 14.22 20.72 -16.13
C ASN A 83 13.14 19.98 -16.93
N LEU A 84 12.57 20.64 -17.94
CA LEU A 84 11.49 20.12 -18.79
C LEU A 84 11.95 19.01 -19.71
N VAL A 85 13.25 18.90 -20.00
CA VAL A 85 13.81 17.78 -20.78
C VAL A 85 13.86 16.48 -19.99
N ARG A 86 14.01 16.58 -18.67
CA ARG A 86 13.91 15.41 -17.78
C ARG A 86 12.48 15.05 -17.42
N PHE A 87 11.55 15.98 -17.62
CA PHE A 87 10.16 15.80 -17.23
C PHE A 87 9.34 15.05 -18.29
N LEU A 88 9.49 15.41 -19.57
CA LEU A 88 8.83 14.75 -20.71
C LEU A 88 9.83 14.32 -21.75
N THR A 89 9.45 13.47 -22.71
CA THR A 89 10.41 13.01 -23.72
C THR A 89 10.52 13.97 -24.92
N SER A 90 9.45 14.70 -25.25
CA SER A 90 9.43 15.63 -26.40
C SER A 90 8.57 16.90 -26.18
N ALA A 91 8.78 17.90 -27.04
CA ALA A 91 7.92 19.08 -27.14
C ALA A 91 6.47 18.74 -27.56
N ASP A 92 6.28 17.73 -28.40
CA ASP A 92 4.95 17.27 -28.81
C ASP A 92 4.18 16.65 -27.64
N GLU A 93 4.85 15.85 -26.81
CA GLU A 93 4.26 15.31 -25.58
C GLU A 93 3.86 16.42 -24.60
N MET A 94 4.68 17.48 -24.47
CA MET A 94 4.34 18.66 -23.68
C MET A 94 3.07 19.34 -24.19
N ALA A 95 2.96 19.56 -25.51
CA ALA A 95 1.79 20.16 -26.11
C ALA A 95 0.53 19.32 -25.88
N ILE A 96 0.64 17.99 -26.01
CA ILE A 96 -0.46 17.06 -25.74
C ILE A 96 -0.94 17.20 -24.29
N GLU A 97 -0.02 17.22 -23.32
CA GLU A 97 -0.40 17.33 -21.91
C GLU A 97 -1.06 18.64 -21.52
N LEU A 98 -0.54 19.75 -22.06
CA LEU A 98 -1.10 21.06 -21.80
C LEU A 98 -2.50 21.19 -22.41
N GLU A 99 -2.70 20.64 -23.61
CA GLU A 99 -4.02 20.60 -24.24
C GLU A 99 -5.00 19.68 -23.47
N ILE A 100 -4.54 18.55 -22.94
CA ILE A 100 -5.36 17.69 -22.05
C ILE A 100 -5.78 18.46 -20.79
N ARG A 101 -4.85 19.15 -20.13
CA ARG A 101 -5.16 19.94 -18.93
C ARG A 101 -6.08 21.11 -19.22
N LYS A 102 -5.93 21.76 -20.37
CA LYS A 102 -6.84 22.83 -20.82
C LYS A 102 -8.26 22.29 -21.01
N LYS A 103 -8.40 21.12 -21.66
CA LYS A 103 -9.71 20.45 -21.78
C LYS A 103 -10.26 20.02 -20.42
N ALA A 104 -9.41 19.51 -19.53
CA ALA A 104 -9.79 19.14 -18.18
C ALA A 104 -10.31 20.35 -17.37
N MET A 105 -9.63 21.50 -17.46
CA MET A 105 -10.05 22.77 -16.86
C MET A 105 -11.41 23.25 -17.39
N ALA A 106 -11.68 23.06 -18.70
CA ALA A 106 -12.99 23.34 -19.27
C ALA A 106 -14.06 22.39 -18.68
N SER A 107 -13.79 21.08 -18.67
CA SER A 107 -14.72 20.08 -18.12
C SER A 107 -15.01 20.26 -16.63
N LEU A 108 -14.03 20.76 -15.86
CA LEU A 108 -14.19 21.04 -14.43
C LEU A 108 -15.31 22.07 -14.16
N LYS A 109 -15.50 23.04 -15.07
CA LYS A 109 -16.55 24.07 -14.95
C LYS A 109 -17.95 23.51 -15.16
N GLU A 110 -18.07 22.47 -15.98
CA GLU A 110 -19.33 21.84 -16.39
C GLU A 110 -19.70 20.64 -15.52
N GLU A 111 -18.72 20.00 -14.87
CA GLU A 111 -18.97 18.87 -13.99
C GLU A 111 -19.93 19.29 -12.86
N SER A 112 -20.78 18.38 -12.41
CA SER A 112 -21.74 18.61 -11.33
C SER A 112 -21.47 17.72 -10.12
N ASP A 113 -20.86 16.54 -10.32
CA ASP A 113 -20.47 15.64 -9.24
C ASP A 113 -19.25 16.22 -8.49
N PRO A 114 -19.39 16.56 -7.18
CA PRO A 114 -18.31 17.15 -6.40
C PRO A 114 -17.06 16.26 -6.31
N LEU A 115 -17.24 14.94 -6.26
CA LEU A 115 -16.12 14.00 -6.20
C LEU A 115 -15.34 14.01 -7.52
N LYS A 116 -16.03 14.01 -8.67
CA LYS A 116 -15.35 14.12 -9.96
C LYS A 116 -14.64 15.46 -10.11
N LYS A 117 -15.24 16.56 -9.64
CA LYS A 117 -14.57 17.87 -9.60
C LYS A 117 -13.25 17.81 -8.85
N GLU A 118 -13.27 17.23 -7.65
CA GLU A 118 -12.07 17.09 -6.83
C GLU A 118 -11.01 16.24 -7.54
N ILE A 119 -11.39 15.09 -8.11
CA ILE A 119 -10.49 14.21 -8.88
C ILE A 119 -9.87 14.97 -10.06
N ILE A 120 -10.70 15.65 -10.88
CA ILE A 120 -10.25 16.42 -12.05
C ILE A 120 -9.29 17.52 -11.61
N SER A 121 -9.64 18.30 -10.59
CA SER A 121 -8.80 19.38 -10.07
C SER A 121 -7.45 18.86 -9.59
N LYS A 122 -7.44 17.77 -8.80
CA LYS A 122 -6.21 17.14 -8.31
C LYS A 122 -5.35 16.58 -9.44
N LEU A 123 -5.96 15.99 -10.47
CA LEU A 123 -5.22 15.47 -11.63
C LEU A 123 -4.61 16.59 -12.48
N ILE A 124 -5.34 17.70 -12.69
CA ILE A 124 -4.82 18.90 -13.37
C ILE A 124 -3.54 19.41 -12.70
N ASP A 125 -3.56 19.47 -11.36
CA ASP A 125 -2.43 19.93 -10.54
C ASP A 125 -1.33 18.88 -10.32
N SER A 126 -1.55 17.64 -10.77
CA SER A 126 -0.61 16.53 -10.59
C SER A 126 0.39 16.44 -11.75
N LEU A 127 1.46 15.67 -11.54
CA LEU A 127 2.44 15.34 -12.57
C LEU A 127 2.11 14.04 -13.33
N HIS A 128 0.87 13.54 -13.29
CA HIS A 128 0.47 12.41 -14.12
C HIS A 128 0.47 12.79 -15.60
N PHE A 129 0.92 11.86 -16.44
CA PHE A 129 1.06 12.05 -17.89
C PHE A 129 0.07 11.17 -18.65
N PHE A 130 -0.91 11.77 -19.31
CA PHE A 130 -1.87 11.11 -20.17
C PHE A 130 -1.55 11.32 -21.66
N LYS A 131 -1.40 10.22 -22.41
CA LYS A 131 -1.21 10.31 -23.87
C LYS A 131 -2.43 10.81 -24.65
N SER A 132 -3.59 10.93 -24.02
CA SER A 132 -4.82 11.41 -24.65
C SER A 132 -5.82 11.92 -23.60
N TYR A 133 -6.73 12.80 -24.02
CA TYR A 133 -7.82 13.24 -23.14
C TYR A 133 -8.76 12.09 -22.75
N GLU A 134 -8.93 11.09 -23.63
CA GLU A 134 -9.69 9.88 -23.32
C GLU A 134 -9.10 9.11 -22.12
N ARG A 135 -7.76 8.94 -22.07
CA ARG A 135 -7.08 8.35 -20.91
C ARG A 135 -7.34 9.12 -19.63
N PHE A 136 -7.23 10.44 -19.69
CA PHE A 136 -7.55 11.31 -18.56
C PHE A 136 -8.99 11.07 -18.08
N THR A 137 -9.96 11.01 -18.99
CA THR A 137 -11.35 10.74 -18.61
C THR A 137 -11.57 9.34 -18.04
N MET A 138 -10.84 8.33 -18.52
CA MET A 138 -10.88 6.98 -17.93
C MET A 138 -10.29 6.94 -16.53
N GLU A 139 -9.18 7.64 -16.26
CA GLU A 139 -8.62 7.79 -14.92
C GLU A 139 -9.63 8.42 -13.95
N VAL A 140 -10.29 9.50 -14.38
CA VAL A 140 -11.34 10.17 -13.59
C VAL A 140 -12.50 9.21 -13.29
N LEU A 141 -12.97 8.47 -14.30
CA LEU A 141 -14.07 7.52 -14.17
C LEU A 141 -13.71 6.35 -13.25
N PHE A 142 -12.49 5.84 -13.38
CA PHE A 142 -11.95 4.77 -12.54
C PHE A 142 -11.92 5.17 -11.07
N ARG A 143 -11.30 6.32 -10.76
CA ARG A 143 -11.19 6.84 -9.39
C ARG A 143 -12.56 7.06 -8.78
N HIS A 144 -13.48 7.66 -9.55
CA HIS A 144 -14.86 7.87 -9.12
C HIS A 144 -15.55 6.56 -8.76
N LYS A 145 -15.44 5.53 -9.62
CA LYS A 145 -16.01 4.20 -9.38
C LYS A 145 -15.40 3.51 -8.16
N ALA A 146 -14.09 3.58 -7.98
CA ALA A 146 -13.41 3.02 -6.82
C ALA A 146 -13.91 3.63 -5.51
N VAL A 147 -14.01 4.96 -5.46
CA VAL A 147 -14.54 5.68 -4.29
C VAL A 147 -16.02 5.35 -4.05
N LYS A 148 -16.85 5.35 -5.09
CA LYS A 148 -18.27 5.00 -4.95
C LYS A 148 -18.47 3.57 -4.47
N LEU A 149 -17.63 2.63 -4.91
CA LEU A 149 -17.70 1.24 -4.48
C LEU A 149 -17.29 1.07 -3.02
N MET A 150 -16.22 1.73 -2.58
CA MET A 150 -15.79 1.75 -1.18
C MET A 150 -16.81 2.45 -0.27
N ASP A 151 -17.62 3.37 -0.79
CA ASP A 151 -18.60 4.09 0.02
C ASP A 151 -19.93 3.34 0.23
N MET A 152 -20.07 2.12 -0.31
CA MET A 152 -21.30 1.34 -0.14
C MET A 152 -21.29 0.55 1.17
N ASP A 153 -22.11 0.95 2.14
CA ASP A 153 -22.18 0.34 3.47
C ASP A 153 -22.43 -1.18 3.47
N LYS A 154 -23.11 -1.69 2.44
CA LYS A 154 -23.36 -3.12 2.26
C LYS A 154 -22.10 -3.98 2.14
N PHE A 155 -20.97 -3.36 1.82
CA PHE A 155 -19.67 -4.04 1.74
C PHE A 155 -18.82 -3.86 3.00
N HIS A 156 -19.37 -3.27 4.07
CA HIS A 156 -18.64 -3.04 5.31
C HIS A 156 -19.31 -3.70 6.51
N LEU A 157 -20.62 -3.49 6.68
CA LEU A 157 -21.32 -3.85 7.92
C LEU A 157 -22.77 -4.32 7.71
N ALA A 158 -23.30 -4.31 6.49
CA ALA A 158 -24.66 -4.80 6.25
C ALA A 158 -24.65 -6.30 5.89
N ASP A 159 -25.42 -7.09 6.66
CA ASP A 159 -25.86 -8.46 6.36
C ASP A 159 -24.84 -9.60 6.57
N ASP A 160 -23.75 -9.42 7.33
CA ASP A 160 -22.72 -10.44 7.62
C ASP A 160 -22.04 -11.09 6.39
N LYS A 161 -22.38 -10.65 5.18
CA LYS A 161 -21.86 -11.19 3.91
C LYS A 161 -20.45 -10.72 3.58
N TYR A 162 -20.04 -9.60 4.14
CA TYR A 162 -18.72 -9.01 3.94
C TYR A 162 -18.15 -8.70 5.32
N ARG A 163 -17.10 -9.42 5.73
CA ARG A 163 -16.48 -9.22 7.05
C ARG A 163 -15.04 -9.70 7.09
N TYR A 164 -14.35 -9.32 8.15
CA TYR A 164 -13.05 -9.89 8.52
C TYR A 164 -13.20 -11.35 8.96
N PRO A 165 -12.13 -12.16 8.86
CA PRO A 165 -12.09 -13.48 9.48
C PRO A 165 -12.28 -13.38 11.00
N THR A 166 -12.95 -14.37 11.59
CA THR A 166 -13.05 -14.50 13.05
C THR A 166 -11.89 -15.35 13.59
N GLN A 167 -11.70 -15.36 14.91
CA GLN A 167 -10.71 -16.23 15.56
C GLN A 167 -10.93 -17.72 15.27
N GLU A 168 -12.18 -18.15 15.08
CA GLU A 168 -12.52 -19.53 14.71
C GLU A 168 -12.21 -19.83 13.23
N GLU A 169 -12.25 -18.79 12.39
CA GLU A 169 -12.04 -18.86 10.95
C GLU A 169 -10.62 -18.43 10.59
N ASN A 170 -9.67 -19.35 10.70
CA ASN A 170 -8.27 -19.07 10.37
C ASN A 170 -7.97 -18.95 8.86
N TYR A 171 -8.94 -18.58 8.02
CA TYR A 171 -8.73 -18.44 6.57
C TYR A 171 -9.74 -17.50 5.88
N LEU A 172 -9.25 -16.82 4.85
CA LEU A 172 -10.07 -16.01 3.94
C LEU A 172 -11.02 -16.88 3.10
N GLN A 173 -12.15 -16.31 2.67
CA GLN A 173 -13.19 -17.03 1.93
C GLN A 173 -13.71 -16.21 0.75
N LEU A 174 -13.78 -16.85 -0.41
CA LEU A 174 -14.42 -16.37 -1.64
C LEU A 174 -15.24 -17.51 -2.25
N ASP A 175 -16.19 -17.20 -3.14
CA ASP A 175 -17.04 -18.22 -3.78
C ASP A 175 -16.19 -19.28 -4.50
N PRO A 176 -16.23 -20.55 -4.04
CA PRO A 176 -15.43 -21.62 -4.61
C PRO A 176 -15.84 -22.00 -6.03
N HIS A 177 -16.96 -21.52 -6.59
CA HIS A 177 -17.28 -21.70 -8.01
C HIS A 177 -16.39 -20.85 -8.92
N TYR A 178 -15.96 -19.69 -8.44
CA TYR A 178 -15.17 -18.72 -9.20
C TYR A 178 -13.71 -18.71 -8.81
N TRP A 179 -13.42 -18.94 -7.53
CA TRP A 179 -12.09 -18.82 -6.96
C TRP A 179 -11.55 -20.16 -6.48
N ARG A 180 -10.22 -20.30 -6.52
CA ARG A 180 -9.50 -21.34 -5.79
C ARG A 180 -8.40 -20.67 -4.97
N MET A 181 -8.24 -21.13 -3.74
CA MET A 181 -7.05 -20.83 -2.95
C MET A 181 -5.88 -21.66 -3.51
N ALA A 182 -4.69 -21.08 -3.64
CA ALA A 182 -3.52 -21.86 -4.03
C ALA A 182 -3.10 -22.80 -2.91
N GLU A 183 -2.66 -24.01 -3.28
CA GLU A 183 -2.15 -24.99 -2.32
C GLU A 183 -0.95 -24.40 -1.56
N ASN A 184 -0.95 -24.54 -0.23
CA ASN A 184 0.08 -24.05 0.71
C ASN A 184 0.18 -22.52 0.90
N HIS A 185 -0.73 -21.72 0.34
CA HIS A 185 -0.70 -20.25 0.47
C HIS A 185 -2.08 -19.75 0.92
N VAL A 186 -2.29 -19.72 2.24
CA VAL A 186 -3.53 -19.18 2.84
C VAL A 186 -3.70 -17.72 2.44
N GLY A 187 -4.91 -17.34 2.05
CA GLY A 187 -5.22 -15.96 1.63
C GLY A 187 -4.82 -15.61 0.20
N PHE A 188 -4.24 -16.54 -0.57
CA PHE A 188 -3.90 -16.35 -1.98
C PHE A 188 -4.91 -17.02 -2.91
N PHE A 189 -5.72 -16.22 -3.61
CA PHE A 189 -6.77 -16.69 -4.52
C PHE A 189 -6.47 -16.35 -5.97
N ILE A 190 -6.82 -17.29 -6.84
CA ILE A 190 -6.83 -17.10 -8.29
C ILE A 190 -8.14 -17.62 -8.88
N PRO A 191 -8.58 -17.09 -10.04
CA PRO A 191 -9.74 -17.62 -10.73
C PRO A 191 -9.60 -19.12 -11.04
N ARG A 192 -10.70 -19.85 -10.95
CA ARG A 192 -10.77 -21.25 -11.38
C ARG A 192 -10.53 -21.37 -12.88
N LYS A 193 -10.03 -22.53 -13.29
CA LYS A 193 -9.82 -22.86 -14.70
C LYS A 193 -11.12 -22.72 -15.47
N GLY A 194 -11.11 -21.90 -16.54
CA GLY A 194 -12.27 -21.64 -17.39
C GLY A 194 -13.15 -20.48 -16.93
N VAL A 195 -12.95 -19.95 -15.72
CA VAL A 195 -13.66 -18.77 -15.24
C VAL A 195 -13.02 -17.51 -15.84
N ARG A 196 -13.85 -16.63 -16.41
CA ARG A 196 -13.39 -15.34 -16.94
C ARG A 196 -13.00 -14.41 -15.77
N PRO A 197 -11.88 -13.67 -15.85
CA PRO A 197 -11.47 -12.73 -14.80
C PRO A 197 -12.58 -11.75 -14.36
N SER A 198 -13.32 -11.20 -15.33
CA SER A 198 -14.48 -10.33 -15.05
C SER A 198 -15.58 -11.01 -14.24
N ALA A 199 -15.91 -12.27 -14.55
CA ALA A 199 -16.90 -13.05 -13.81
C ALA A 199 -16.42 -13.36 -12.39
N ALA A 200 -15.13 -13.71 -12.23
CA ALA A 200 -14.54 -13.92 -10.92
C ALA A 200 -14.63 -12.65 -10.05
N ILE A 201 -14.27 -11.48 -10.57
CA ILE A 201 -14.41 -10.22 -9.82
C ILE A 201 -15.86 -9.89 -9.52
N ASN A 202 -16.77 -10.02 -10.48
CA ASN A 202 -18.20 -9.75 -10.23
C ASN A 202 -18.79 -10.64 -9.14
N SER A 203 -18.38 -11.91 -9.06
CA SER A 203 -18.87 -12.83 -8.02
C SER A 203 -18.64 -12.33 -6.59
N ILE A 204 -17.62 -11.50 -6.36
CA ILE A 204 -17.35 -10.89 -5.05
C ILE A 204 -18.41 -9.85 -4.70
N PHE A 205 -18.98 -9.13 -5.67
CA PHE A 205 -19.85 -7.97 -5.45
C PHE A 205 -21.35 -8.24 -5.69
N GLU A 206 -21.71 -9.43 -6.17
CA GLU A 206 -23.09 -9.85 -6.45
C GLU A 206 -23.90 -10.18 -5.19
N GLY A 207 -23.26 -10.33 -4.02
CA GLY A 207 -23.93 -10.51 -2.73
C GLY A 207 -24.60 -11.88 -2.53
N GLY A 208 -24.25 -12.88 -3.35
CA GLY A 208 -24.80 -14.23 -3.29
C GLY A 208 -24.12 -15.17 -2.28
N ASN A 209 -22.85 -14.91 -1.94
CA ASN A 209 -22.05 -15.75 -1.05
C ASN A 209 -21.35 -14.91 0.03
N LEU A 210 -20.94 -15.57 1.11
CA LEU A 210 -20.08 -15.00 2.13
C LEU A 210 -18.70 -14.65 1.53
N VAL A 211 -18.22 -13.44 1.82
CA VAL A 211 -16.91 -12.91 1.47
C VAL A 211 -16.19 -12.57 2.76
N VAL A 212 -15.14 -13.33 3.06
CA VAL A 212 -14.27 -13.11 4.22
C VAL A 212 -12.90 -12.71 3.71
N LEU A 213 -12.52 -11.44 3.88
CA LEU A 213 -11.29 -10.86 3.35
C LEU A 213 -10.60 -9.98 4.39
N GLU A 214 -9.29 -9.85 4.29
CA GLU A 214 -8.54 -8.83 5.01
C GLU A 214 -8.63 -7.46 4.34
N CYS A 215 -8.24 -6.41 5.07
CA CYS A 215 -8.26 -5.04 4.56
C CYS A 215 -7.42 -4.86 3.29
N HIS A 216 -6.28 -5.55 3.18
CA HIS A 216 -5.44 -5.52 1.98
C HIS A 216 -6.13 -6.15 0.78
N SER A 217 -6.65 -7.38 0.95
CA SER A 217 -7.32 -8.12 -0.12
C SER A 217 -8.57 -7.40 -0.61
N TRP A 218 -9.31 -6.76 0.29
CA TRP A 218 -10.46 -5.94 -0.07
C TRP A 218 -10.09 -4.78 -1.00
N MET A 219 -8.97 -4.09 -0.73
CA MET A 219 -8.50 -3.00 -1.61
C MET A 219 -8.19 -3.50 -3.02
N LEU A 220 -7.60 -4.69 -3.17
CA LEU A 220 -7.41 -5.31 -4.48
C LEU A 220 -8.74 -5.54 -5.19
N CYS A 221 -9.74 -6.11 -4.49
CA CYS A 221 -11.08 -6.33 -5.03
C CYS A 221 -11.72 -5.03 -5.51
N VAL A 222 -11.66 -3.96 -4.72
CA VAL A 222 -12.22 -2.65 -5.06
C VAL A 222 -11.54 -2.05 -6.29
N GLN A 223 -10.21 -2.09 -6.35
CA GLN A 223 -9.45 -1.56 -7.49
C GLN A 223 -9.76 -2.36 -8.77
N TYR A 224 -9.80 -3.70 -8.71
CA TYR A 224 -10.13 -4.52 -9.87
C TYR A 224 -11.58 -4.36 -10.33
N LYS A 225 -12.54 -4.24 -9.40
CA LYS A 225 -13.93 -4.01 -9.75
C LYS A 225 -14.13 -2.64 -10.40
N ALA A 226 -13.52 -1.59 -9.83
CA ALA A 226 -13.54 -0.26 -10.44
C ALA A 226 -12.88 -0.24 -11.82
N LEU A 227 -11.78 -0.98 -12.01
CA LEU A 227 -11.15 -1.15 -13.32
C LEU A 227 -12.09 -1.84 -14.30
N LEU A 228 -12.64 -2.99 -13.92
CA LEU A 228 -13.59 -3.76 -14.72
C LEU A 228 -14.76 -2.89 -15.18
N ASP A 229 -15.36 -2.16 -14.24
CA ASP A 229 -16.49 -1.29 -14.53
C ASP A 229 -16.09 -0.12 -15.44
N THR A 230 -14.82 0.29 -15.44
CA THR A 230 -14.31 1.40 -16.28
C THR A 230 -14.01 0.97 -17.70
N ILE A 231 -13.31 -0.15 -17.89
CA ILE A 231 -12.82 -0.57 -19.21
C ILE A 231 -13.72 -1.62 -19.89
N GLY A 232 -14.68 -2.18 -19.15
CA GLY A 232 -15.59 -3.22 -19.62
C GLY A 232 -14.99 -4.63 -19.53
N ALA A 233 -15.87 -5.63 -19.58
CA ALA A 233 -15.51 -7.04 -19.36
C ALA A 233 -14.51 -7.58 -20.39
N ASP A 234 -14.64 -7.20 -21.67
CA ASP A 234 -13.77 -7.73 -22.73
C ASP A 234 -12.33 -7.26 -22.57
N HIS A 235 -12.13 -5.95 -22.37
CA HIS A 235 -10.81 -5.39 -22.10
C HIS A 235 -10.21 -5.89 -20.79
N PHE A 236 -11.03 -6.03 -19.74
CA PHE A 236 -10.59 -6.58 -18.47
C PHE A 236 -10.13 -8.04 -18.61
N ASN A 237 -10.93 -8.88 -19.28
CA ASN A 237 -10.55 -10.27 -19.53
C ASN A 237 -9.27 -10.36 -20.38
N PHE A 238 -9.09 -9.45 -21.35
CA PHE A 238 -7.88 -9.38 -22.16
C PHE A 238 -6.65 -8.98 -21.32
N LEU A 239 -6.78 -7.98 -20.44
CA LEU A 239 -5.72 -7.51 -19.56
C LEU A 239 -5.16 -8.62 -18.65
N PHE A 240 -6.02 -9.52 -18.19
CA PHE A 240 -5.67 -10.64 -17.32
C PHE A 240 -5.57 -11.98 -18.07
N LYS A 241 -5.43 -11.96 -19.40
CA LYS A 241 -5.25 -13.17 -20.21
C LYS A 241 -3.84 -13.75 -20.09
N THR A 242 -2.83 -12.87 -20.09
CA THR A 242 -1.41 -13.27 -20.10
C THR A 242 -0.74 -13.14 -18.73
N LYS A 243 -1.37 -12.40 -17.81
CA LYS A 243 -0.89 -12.19 -16.44
C LYS A 243 -2.02 -12.57 -15.46
N PRO A 244 -1.75 -13.35 -14.40
CA PRO A 244 -2.80 -13.87 -13.55
C PRO A 244 -3.49 -12.76 -12.74
N LEU A 245 -4.82 -12.79 -12.72
CA LEU A 245 -5.61 -12.07 -11.72
C LEU A 245 -5.46 -12.78 -10.38
N VAL A 246 -5.05 -12.05 -9.35
CA VAL A 246 -4.83 -12.61 -8.01
C VAL A 246 -5.44 -11.72 -6.94
N ILE A 247 -6.02 -12.33 -5.90
CA ILE A 247 -6.38 -11.67 -4.63
C ILE A 247 -5.48 -12.27 -3.55
N THR A 248 -4.84 -11.45 -2.75
CA THR A 248 -3.85 -11.89 -1.76
C THR A 248 -3.97 -11.09 -0.48
N ASP A 249 -3.66 -11.70 0.65
CA ASP A 249 -3.39 -11.00 1.90
C ASP A 249 -1.91 -10.61 1.95
N GLY A 250 -1.63 -9.31 1.92
CA GLY A 250 -0.28 -8.78 1.76
C GLY A 250 0.39 -9.09 0.42
N LEU A 251 1.68 -8.76 0.33
CA LEU A 251 2.45 -8.81 -0.93
C LEU A 251 3.64 -9.77 -0.88
N ASN A 252 3.57 -10.80 -0.03
CA ASN A 252 4.56 -11.87 0.02
C ASN A 252 4.37 -12.83 -1.17
N LEU A 253 4.61 -12.27 -2.36
CA LEU A 253 4.44 -12.93 -3.65
C LEU A 253 5.83 -13.31 -4.19
N ASN A 254 5.89 -14.34 -5.04
CA ASN A 254 7.11 -14.57 -5.81
C ASN A 254 7.43 -13.34 -6.70
N GLU A 255 8.69 -13.19 -7.08
CA GLU A 255 9.17 -11.99 -7.78
C GLU A 255 8.40 -11.68 -9.06
N THR A 256 8.04 -12.70 -9.85
CA THR A 256 7.29 -12.53 -11.09
C THR A 256 5.90 -11.95 -10.84
N LEU A 257 5.18 -12.49 -9.85
CA LEU A 257 3.84 -12.03 -9.55
C LEU A 257 3.84 -10.66 -8.86
N ALA A 258 4.85 -10.38 -8.03
CA ALA A 258 5.06 -9.06 -7.45
C ALA A 258 5.31 -8.00 -8.55
N ALA A 259 6.11 -8.32 -9.57
CA ALA A 259 6.33 -7.45 -10.71
C ALA A 259 5.04 -7.23 -11.52
N ASP A 260 4.29 -8.30 -11.80
CA ASP A 260 3.02 -8.20 -12.54
C ASP A 260 1.98 -7.34 -11.82
N LEU A 261 1.87 -7.50 -10.50
CA LEU A 261 1.00 -6.69 -9.67
C LEU A 261 1.49 -5.24 -9.59
N GLY A 262 2.80 -5.02 -9.50
CA GLY A 262 3.42 -3.70 -9.51
C GLY A 262 3.21 -2.93 -10.82
N GLU A 263 3.05 -3.60 -11.95
CA GLU A 263 2.68 -2.96 -13.22
C GLU A 263 1.21 -2.51 -13.28
N ILE A 264 0.30 -3.22 -12.60
CA ILE A 264 -1.14 -2.90 -12.59
C ILE A 264 -1.45 -1.88 -11.49
N LEU A 265 -0.85 -2.06 -10.32
CA LEU A 265 -1.02 -1.27 -9.10
C LEU A 265 0.34 -0.72 -8.65
N PRO A 266 0.93 0.24 -9.40
CA PRO A 266 2.24 0.79 -9.09
C PRO A 266 2.28 1.48 -7.73
N CYS A 267 3.42 1.33 -7.06
CA CYS A 267 3.74 2.11 -5.86
C CYS A 267 4.16 3.53 -6.24
N LYS A 268 3.57 4.50 -5.57
CA LYS A 268 4.00 5.90 -5.54
C LYS A 268 4.74 6.15 -4.23
N TRP A 269 5.93 6.72 -4.35
CA TRP A 269 6.85 6.99 -3.25
C TRP A 269 6.91 8.49 -2.97
N GLN A 270 7.30 8.87 -1.76
CA GLN A 270 7.51 10.28 -1.38
C GLN A 270 6.28 11.18 -1.61
N MET A 271 5.10 10.65 -1.32
CA MET A 271 3.85 11.39 -1.40
C MET A 271 3.68 12.29 -0.17
N THR A 272 2.93 13.37 -0.35
CA THR A 272 2.43 14.20 0.75
C THR A 272 0.91 14.16 0.72
N LYS A 273 0.25 14.48 1.85
CA LYS A 273 -1.22 14.45 1.94
C LYS A 273 -1.89 15.29 0.85
N GLU A 274 -1.32 16.46 0.57
CA GLU A 274 -1.86 17.41 -0.39
C GLU A 274 -1.83 16.87 -1.84
N LYS A 275 -0.93 15.91 -2.12
CA LYS A 275 -0.78 15.25 -3.43
C LYS A 275 -1.68 14.04 -3.61
N LEU A 276 -2.34 13.56 -2.54
CA LEU A 276 -3.27 12.46 -2.65
C LEU A 276 -4.48 12.86 -3.50
N ILE A 277 -4.94 11.90 -4.29
CA ILE A 277 -6.08 12.04 -5.20
C ILE A 277 -7.13 11.01 -4.76
N PRO A 278 -8.44 11.35 -4.77
CA PRO A 278 -9.47 10.36 -4.47
C PRO A 278 -9.29 9.09 -5.33
N GLY A 279 -9.50 7.93 -4.71
CA GLY A 279 -9.19 6.62 -5.30
C GLY A 279 -7.76 6.12 -5.08
N ASP A 280 -6.84 6.94 -4.54
CA ASP A 280 -5.54 6.44 -4.08
C ASP A 280 -5.73 5.50 -2.88
N TRP A 281 -4.98 4.41 -2.88
CA TRP A 281 -4.90 3.43 -1.79
C TRP A 281 -3.72 3.79 -0.88
N VAL A 282 -4.02 4.05 0.39
CA VAL A 282 -3.05 4.35 1.45
C VAL A 282 -3.11 3.32 2.57
N TYR A 283 -2.12 3.35 3.46
CA TYR A 283 -2.14 2.60 4.71
C TYR A 283 -2.07 3.58 5.89
N LEU A 284 -3.09 3.59 6.73
CA LEU A 284 -3.15 4.47 7.91
C LEU A 284 -2.63 3.69 9.12
N TYR A 285 -1.50 4.10 9.67
CA TYR A 285 -0.88 3.41 10.80
C TYR A 285 -1.64 3.65 12.11
N ASN A 286 -1.85 2.58 12.87
CA ASN A 286 -2.29 2.68 14.26
C ASN A 286 -1.10 2.99 15.19
N PHE A 287 -1.35 3.04 16.50
CA PHE A 287 -0.30 3.13 17.51
C PHE A 287 0.76 2.04 17.30
N PRO A 288 2.06 2.37 17.35
CA PRO A 288 3.12 1.42 16.97
C PRO A 288 3.15 0.13 17.79
N ASP A 289 2.71 0.18 19.05
CA ASP A 289 2.62 -0.94 19.98
C ASP A 289 1.41 -1.85 19.71
N TYR A 290 0.35 -1.36 19.05
CA TYR A 290 -0.84 -2.15 18.74
C TYR A 290 -0.58 -3.32 17.76
N LYS A 291 0.57 -3.31 17.05
CA LYS A 291 1.01 -4.49 16.25
C LYS A 291 1.20 -5.74 17.11
N GLU A 292 1.50 -5.56 18.39
CA GLU A 292 1.68 -6.64 19.36
C GLU A 292 0.33 -7.15 19.91
N ALA A 293 -0.82 -6.61 19.46
CA ALA A 293 -2.14 -7.10 19.87
C ALA A 293 -2.34 -8.58 19.57
N THR A 294 -1.75 -9.05 18.47
CA THR A 294 -1.72 -10.48 18.12
C THR A 294 -1.10 -11.38 19.19
N LEU A 295 -0.22 -10.86 20.06
CA LEU A 295 0.37 -11.61 21.17
C LEU A 295 -0.65 -11.92 22.27
N TYR A 296 -1.65 -11.06 22.45
CA TYR A 296 -2.68 -11.21 23.48
C TYR A 296 -3.98 -11.80 22.89
N ASP A 297 -4.21 -11.61 21.59
CA ASP A 297 -5.35 -12.15 20.85
C ASP A 297 -5.00 -12.25 19.36
N ALA A 298 -4.82 -13.47 18.87
CA ALA A 298 -4.36 -13.74 17.51
C ALA A 298 -5.31 -13.23 16.40
N SER A 299 -6.58 -12.93 16.74
CA SER A 299 -7.53 -12.33 15.80
C SER A 299 -7.31 -10.82 15.59
N LYS A 300 -6.51 -10.19 16.46
CA LYS A 300 -6.28 -8.74 16.47
C LYS A 300 -4.93 -8.41 15.84
N ASN A 301 -4.88 -8.35 14.50
CA ASN A 301 -3.72 -7.82 13.78
C ASN A 301 -3.93 -6.35 13.42
N GLY A 302 -3.23 -5.47 14.13
CA GLY A 302 -3.70 -4.11 14.33
C GLY A 302 -2.87 -2.99 13.72
N ALA A 303 -1.73 -3.26 13.10
CA ALA A 303 -0.71 -2.22 12.81
C ALA A 303 -1.23 -0.99 12.03
N GLY A 304 -2.40 -1.09 11.42
CA GLY A 304 -3.09 0.00 10.74
C GLY A 304 -4.27 -0.50 9.90
N LEU A 305 -4.74 0.37 9.02
CA LEU A 305 -5.86 0.10 8.13
C LEU A 305 -5.51 0.49 6.70
N HIS A 306 -5.57 -0.47 5.78
CA HIS A 306 -5.59 -0.16 4.36
C HIS A 306 -6.87 0.61 4.02
N SER A 307 -6.71 1.80 3.45
CA SER A 307 -7.81 2.75 3.22
C SER A 307 -7.76 3.34 1.81
N LEU A 308 -8.92 3.68 1.27
CA LEU A 308 -9.05 4.48 0.06
C LEU A 308 -9.19 5.96 0.44
N VAL A 309 -8.55 6.85 -0.31
CA VAL A 309 -8.81 8.29 -0.25
C VAL A 309 -10.18 8.56 -0.86
N MET A 310 -11.12 9.05 -0.07
CA MET A 310 -12.52 9.22 -0.46
C MET A 310 -12.81 10.60 -1.06
N GLY A 311 -11.87 11.53 -0.93
CA GLY A 311 -12.05 12.95 -1.21
C GLY A 311 -12.49 13.72 0.03
N SER A 312 -12.45 15.06 -0.07
CA SER A 312 -12.77 15.98 1.03
C SER A 312 -11.98 15.66 2.32
N ASP A 313 -10.71 15.29 2.16
CA ASP A 313 -9.80 14.87 3.24
C ASP A 313 -10.31 13.70 4.11
N LYS A 314 -11.15 12.83 3.53
CA LYS A 314 -11.66 11.61 4.18
C LYS A 314 -11.03 10.34 3.62
N TYR A 315 -11.05 9.31 4.45
CA TYR A 315 -10.49 7.99 4.20
C TYR A 315 -11.46 6.92 4.67
N ARG A 316 -11.54 5.79 3.96
CA ARG A 316 -12.36 4.65 4.37
C ARG A 316 -11.63 3.34 4.08
N GLY A 317 -11.55 2.46 5.07
CA GLY A 317 -11.05 1.10 4.92
C GLY A 317 -12.18 0.08 5.05
N PHE A 318 -11.87 -1.17 4.73
CA PHE A 318 -12.79 -2.29 4.92
C PHE A 318 -13.22 -2.43 6.38
N GLY A 319 -14.50 -2.73 6.63
CA GLY A 319 -15.09 -2.79 7.97
C GLY A 319 -15.27 -1.44 8.68
N SER A 320 -14.76 -0.32 8.15
CA SER A 320 -15.10 1.00 8.69
C SER A 320 -16.56 1.36 8.42
N SER A 321 -17.25 1.85 9.45
CA SER A 321 -18.66 2.23 9.38
C SER A 321 -18.96 3.41 8.45
N LYS A 322 -17.99 4.32 8.27
CA LYS A 322 -18.10 5.49 7.40
C LYS A 322 -16.73 5.96 6.90
N ALA A 323 -16.74 6.84 5.91
CA ALA A 323 -15.55 7.63 5.56
C ALA A 323 -15.26 8.67 6.67
N MET A 324 -14.01 8.73 7.11
CA MET A 324 -13.57 9.51 8.26
C MET A 324 -12.46 10.49 7.88
N THR A 325 -12.46 11.66 8.50
CA THR A 325 -11.32 12.59 8.49
C THR A 325 -10.12 11.99 9.25
N GLU A 326 -8.93 12.57 9.12
CA GLU A 326 -7.75 12.19 9.90
C GLU A 326 -8.04 12.18 11.41
N ASN A 327 -8.70 13.22 11.92
CA ASN A 327 -9.02 13.32 13.35
C ASN A 327 -10.01 12.24 13.78
N GLU A 328 -11.08 12.02 13.01
CA GLU A 328 -12.04 10.93 13.31
C GLU A 328 -11.34 9.56 13.31
N MET A 329 -10.45 9.30 12.34
CA MET A 329 -9.70 8.05 12.27
C MET A 329 -8.77 7.87 13.47
N LYS A 330 -8.13 8.94 13.94
CA LYS A 330 -7.31 8.92 15.17
C LYS A 330 -8.13 8.51 16.39
N TYR A 331 -9.34 9.05 16.54
CA TYR A 331 -10.24 8.67 17.63
C TYR A 331 -10.78 7.25 17.48
N GLU A 332 -11.08 6.80 16.26
CA GLU A 332 -11.47 5.41 15.99
C GLU A 332 -10.36 4.45 16.42
N PHE A 333 -9.12 4.72 16.01
CA PHE A 333 -7.96 3.91 16.39
C PHE A 333 -7.69 3.91 17.89
N LEU A 334 -7.98 5.01 18.58
CA LEU A 334 -7.94 5.07 20.05
C LEU A 334 -9.02 4.22 20.70
N SER A 335 -10.25 4.22 20.16
CA SER A 335 -11.34 3.36 20.65
C SER A 335 -10.97 1.90 20.45
N ILE A 336 -10.63 1.52 19.22
CA ILE A 336 -10.20 0.17 18.85
C ILE A 336 -9.03 -0.27 19.73
N TYR A 337 -7.97 0.53 19.86
CA TYR A 337 -6.83 0.20 20.74
C TYR A 337 -7.30 -0.13 22.16
N ASN A 338 -8.14 0.74 22.72
CA ASN A 338 -8.54 0.61 24.11
C ASN A 338 -9.59 -0.49 24.34
N GLU A 339 -10.38 -0.86 23.33
CA GLU A 339 -11.34 -1.95 23.40
C GLU A 339 -10.66 -3.31 23.16
N ASP A 340 -9.76 -3.36 22.18
CA ASP A 340 -9.21 -4.60 21.65
C ASP A 340 -7.90 -5.02 22.34
N PHE A 341 -7.06 -4.06 22.74
CA PHE A 341 -5.69 -4.34 23.20
C PHE A 341 -5.44 -3.98 24.67
N LEU A 342 -6.46 -3.50 25.39
CA LEU A 342 -6.40 -3.47 26.84
C LEU A 342 -6.57 -4.87 27.42
N ALA A 343 -5.47 -5.46 27.84
CA ALA A 343 -5.52 -6.57 28.79
C ALA A 343 -5.76 -5.99 30.19
N GLU A 344 -6.78 -6.49 30.89
CA GLU A 344 -6.97 -6.14 32.29
C GLU A 344 -5.85 -6.79 33.14
N PRO A 345 -5.18 -6.03 34.03
CA PRO A 345 -4.19 -6.60 34.93
C PRO A 345 -4.82 -7.69 35.80
N LEU A 346 -4.13 -8.82 35.94
CA LEU A 346 -4.54 -9.87 36.88
C LEU A 346 -4.43 -9.35 38.31
N VAL A 347 -5.35 -9.78 39.17
CA VAL A 347 -5.21 -9.53 40.60
C VAL A 347 -4.01 -10.33 41.11
N LEU A 348 -3.11 -9.69 41.84
CA LEU A 348 -1.90 -10.36 42.35
C LEU A 348 -2.18 -11.08 43.66
N ASP A 349 -2.91 -12.19 43.56
CA ASP A 349 -3.19 -13.11 44.66
C ASP A 349 -3.12 -14.57 44.22
N GLU A 350 -3.08 -15.49 45.20
CA GLU A 350 -2.97 -16.93 44.91
C GLU A 350 -4.16 -17.48 44.13
N GLY A 351 -5.32 -16.83 44.16
CA GLY A 351 -6.50 -17.23 43.38
C GLY A 351 -6.33 -17.03 41.88
N SER A 352 -5.36 -16.20 41.48
CA SER A 352 -5.04 -15.93 40.08
C SER A 352 -3.97 -16.87 39.50
N ILE A 353 -3.46 -17.82 40.30
CA ILE A 353 -2.49 -18.83 39.87
C ILE A 353 -3.24 -20.02 39.28
N ASP A 354 -3.12 -20.22 37.96
CA ASP A 354 -3.58 -21.45 37.32
C ASP A 354 -2.53 -22.56 37.48
N SER A 355 -2.69 -23.37 38.53
CA SER A 355 -1.81 -24.52 38.81
C SER A 355 -1.67 -25.56 37.68
N LYS A 356 -2.49 -25.49 36.62
CA LYS A 356 -2.33 -26.37 35.44
C LYS A 356 -1.29 -25.85 34.45
N THR A 357 -1.05 -24.54 34.43
CA THR A 357 -0.22 -23.87 33.42
C THR A 357 0.91 -23.05 34.03
N MET A 358 0.83 -22.75 35.33
CA MET A 358 1.80 -21.99 36.10
C MET A 358 2.33 -22.84 37.27
N GLY A 359 3.53 -22.52 37.74
CA GLY A 359 4.19 -23.23 38.83
C GLY A 359 5.36 -24.11 38.37
N LEU A 360 5.74 -25.08 39.20
CA LEU A 360 6.84 -26.01 38.93
C LEU A 360 6.50 -26.97 37.78
N ASP A 361 7.50 -27.27 36.94
CA ASP A 361 7.39 -28.33 35.92
C ASP A 361 7.70 -29.73 36.43
N VAL A 362 8.03 -29.86 37.71
CA VAL A 362 8.46 -31.09 38.37
C VAL A 362 7.77 -31.25 39.72
N ASP A 363 7.55 -32.50 40.12
CA ASP A 363 6.95 -32.81 41.43
C ASP A 363 7.96 -32.50 42.54
N GLU A 364 7.57 -31.68 43.53
CA GLU A 364 8.46 -31.23 44.60
C GLU A 364 9.09 -32.41 45.36
N LYS A 365 8.38 -33.53 45.49
CA LYS A 365 8.89 -34.72 46.21
C LYS A 365 10.16 -35.31 45.60
N ASP A 366 10.43 -35.01 44.33
CA ASP A 366 11.56 -35.52 43.57
C ASP A 366 12.79 -34.58 43.65
N LEU A 367 12.64 -33.42 44.27
CA LEU A 367 13.69 -32.38 44.38
C LEU A 367 14.63 -32.59 45.57
N ARG A 368 15.89 -32.20 45.38
CA ARG A 368 16.94 -32.13 46.41
C ARG A 368 17.42 -30.70 46.59
N VAL A 369 17.82 -30.36 47.81
CA VAL A 369 18.38 -29.04 48.11
C VAL A 369 19.58 -28.76 47.20
N GLY A 370 19.55 -27.63 46.50
CA GLY A 370 20.55 -27.21 45.52
C GLY A 370 20.16 -27.48 44.07
N ASP A 371 19.10 -28.24 43.80
CA ASP A 371 18.60 -28.47 42.44
C ASP A 371 18.14 -27.16 41.80
N VAL A 372 18.36 -27.02 40.49
CA VAL A 372 17.83 -25.93 39.67
C VAL A 372 16.55 -26.40 39.01
N VAL A 373 15.47 -25.65 39.23
CA VAL A 373 14.12 -25.93 38.72
C VAL A 373 13.61 -24.75 37.91
N VAL A 374 12.65 -25.01 37.02
CA VAL A 374 11.95 -23.96 36.26
C VAL A 374 10.59 -23.72 36.89
N ILE A 375 10.28 -22.47 37.20
CA ILE A 375 8.95 -22.05 37.67
C ILE A 375 8.32 -21.20 36.58
N TYR A 376 7.14 -21.62 36.10
CA TYR A 376 6.39 -20.98 35.02
C TYR A 376 5.42 -19.94 35.56
N GLY A 377 5.37 -18.78 34.89
CA GLY A 377 4.38 -17.74 35.07
C GLY A 377 3.25 -17.88 34.05
N HIS A 378 2.59 -16.77 33.71
CA HIS A 378 1.50 -16.78 32.73
C HIS A 378 1.98 -17.23 31.34
N ILE A 379 1.30 -18.22 30.74
CA ILE A 379 1.66 -18.78 29.43
C ILE A 379 1.61 -17.72 28.31
N ASP A 380 0.65 -16.81 28.41
CA ASP A 380 0.48 -15.69 27.47
C ASP A 380 1.37 -14.48 27.78
N CYS A 381 2.38 -14.62 28.64
CA CYS A 381 3.29 -13.50 28.89
C CYS A 381 4.02 -13.12 27.59
N PRO A 382 3.89 -11.87 27.11
CA PRO A 382 4.46 -11.44 25.83
C PRO A 382 5.99 -11.41 25.90
N ASP A 383 6.53 -11.18 27.10
CA ASP A 383 7.96 -11.17 27.35
C ASP A 383 8.45 -12.59 27.71
N PHE A 384 9.14 -13.21 26.77
CA PHE A 384 9.68 -14.55 26.92
C PHE A 384 10.58 -14.71 28.15
N GLU A 385 11.27 -13.65 28.58
CA GLU A 385 12.16 -13.71 29.74
C GLU A 385 11.41 -13.83 31.08
N TRP A 386 10.11 -13.51 31.10
CA TRP A 386 9.23 -13.58 32.26
C TRP A 386 8.18 -14.70 32.19
N ARG A 387 8.18 -15.51 31.13
CA ARG A 387 7.31 -16.70 31.04
C ARG A 387 7.68 -17.77 32.05
N ASN A 388 8.95 -17.86 32.40
CA ASN A 388 9.46 -18.76 33.41
C ASN A 388 10.80 -18.24 33.94
N VAL A 389 11.20 -18.74 35.10
CA VAL A 389 12.49 -18.41 35.70
C VAL A 389 13.14 -19.66 36.30
N ASN A 390 14.46 -19.70 36.20
CA ASN A 390 15.26 -20.70 36.90
C ASN A 390 15.40 -20.32 38.37
N CYS A 391 15.15 -21.27 39.26
CA CYS A 391 15.24 -21.11 40.71
C CYS A 391 16.03 -22.26 41.33
N THR A 392 16.73 -22.00 42.43
CA THR A 392 17.40 -23.05 43.22
C THR A 392 16.48 -23.49 44.36
N TYR A 393 16.20 -24.80 44.47
CA TYR A 393 15.43 -25.35 45.57
C TYR A 393 16.25 -25.35 46.87
N LEU A 394 15.71 -24.73 47.92
CA LEU A 394 16.32 -24.63 49.25
C LEU A 394 15.79 -25.67 50.24
N GLY A 395 14.78 -26.45 49.84
CA GLY A 395 14.07 -27.41 50.70
C GLY A 395 12.77 -26.85 51.28
N GLN A 396 11.85 -27.73 51.65
CA GLN A 396 10.59 -27.38 52.35
C GLN A 396 9.72 -26.35 51.59
N GLY A 397 9.58 -26.51 50.27
CA GLY A 397 8.80 -25.60 49.44
C GLY A 397 9.41 -24.21 49.26
N LYS A 398 10.71 -24.05 49.54
CA LYS A 398 11.42 -22.77 49.46
C LYS A 398 12.42 -22.73 48.31
N TYR A 399 12.51 -21.57 47.67
CA TYR A 399 13.27 -21.35 46.46
C TYR A 399 14.04 -20.04 46.52
N ARG A 400 15.17 -20.00 45.82
CA ARG A 400 15.93 -18.79 45.53
C ARG A 400 15.85 -18.51 44.03
N CYS A 401 15.42 -17.31 43.66
CA CYS A 401 15.39 -16.82 42.29
C CYS A 401 16.21 -15.54 42.18
N GLU A 402 17.38 -15.61 41.55
CA GLU A 402 18.25 -14.44 41.38
C GLU A 402 17.64 -13.39 40.45
N GLN A 403 16.98 -13.84 39.36
CA GLN A 403 16.36 -12.96 38.37
C GLN A 403 15.25 -12.09 38.97
N LEU A 404 14.44 -12.67 39.87
CA LEU A 404 13.38 -11.94 40.59
C LEU A 404 13.87 -11.32 41.91
N LYS A 405 15.13 -11.50 42.29
CA LYS A 405 15.71 -11.07 43.57
C LYS A 405 14.90 -11.56 44.77
N LYS A 406 14.43 -12.81 44.70
CA LYS A 406 13.69 -13.49 45.78
C LYS A 406 14.60 -14.54 46.40
N ASP A 407 14.75 -14.49 47.72
CA ASP A 407 15.43 -15.53 48.50
C ASP A 407 14.44 -16.10 49.52
N ASN A 408 14.48 -17.41 49.72
CA ASN A 408 13.58 -18.13 50.63
C ASN A 408 12.07 -17.91 50.34
N ALA A 409 11.71 -17.81 49.05
CA ALA A 409 10.33 -17.61 48.59
C ALA A 409 9.61 -18.95 48.34
N THR A 410 8.29 -18.98 48.49
CA THR A 410 7.46 -20.10 48.03
C THR A 410 7.32 -20.08 46.51
N GLU A 411 6.84 -21.19 45.93
CA GLU A 411 6.43 -21.25 44.53
C GLU A 411 5.41 -20.15 44.19
N ASN A 412 4.35 -20.02 44.98
CA ASN A 412 3.32 -18.99 44.78
C ASN A 412 3.90 -17.57 44.82
N GLU A 413 4.83 -17.27 45.73
CA GLU A 413 5.49 -15.96 45.80
C GLU A 413 6.35 -15.66 44.55
N ILE A 414 6.91 -16.70 43.93
CA ILE A 414 7.64 -16.58 42.65
C ILE A 414 6.67 -16.40 41.50
N VAL A 415 5.60 -17.21 41.41
CA VAL A 415 4.57 -17.07 40.36
C VAL A 415 3.92 -15.69 40.43
N LEU A 416 3.58 -15.19 41.62
CA LEU A 416 3.04 -13.83 41.79
C LEU A 416 4.00 -12.73 41.33
N ALA A 417 5.31 -12.91 41.56
CA ALA A 417 6.31 -11.98 41.06
C ALA A 417 6.44 -12.04 39.52
N LEU A 418 6.21 -13.20 38.89
CA LEU A 418 6.09 -13.31 37.43
C LEU A 418 4.81 -12.67 36.91
N LEU A 419 3.67 -12.83 37.62
CA LEU A 419 2.42 -12.17 37.28
C LEU A 419 2.51 -10.64 37.40
N GLU A 420 3.31 -10.12 38.35
CA GLU A 420 3.62 -8.69 38.43
C GLU A 420 4.39 -8.21 37.19
N LYS A 421 5.35 -9.00 36.69
CA LYS A 421 6.06 -8.71 35.43
C LYS A 421 5.12 -8.77 34.22
N TYR A 422 4.26 -9.77 34.18
CA TYR A 422 3.21 -9.88 33.16
C TYR A 422 2.31 -8.64 33.15
N ASN A 423 1.75 -8.25 34.29
CA ASN A 423 0.93 -7.05 34.42
C ASN A 423 1.66 -5.77 33.98
N ALA A 424 2.95 -5.64 34.33
CA ALA A 424 3.78 -4.50 33.92
C ALA A 424 4.06 -4.48 32.40
N SER A 425 3.98 -5.63 31.74
CA SER A 425 4.13 -5.78 30.29
C SER A 425 2.82 -5.59 29.52
N LEU A 426 1.68 -5.48 30.22
CA LEU A 426 0.38 -5.29 29.57
C LEU A 426 0.28 -3.91 28.91
N PRO A 427 -0.40 -3.82 27.76
CA PRO A 427 -0.61 -2.56 27.07
C PRO A 427 -1.36 -1.57 27.94
N GLN A 428 -0.82 -0.36 28.06
CA GLN A 428 -1.45 0.70 28.83
C GLN A 428 -2.52 1.41 28.02
N ARG A 429 -3.57 1.87 28.73
CA ARG A 429 -4.66 2.65 28.12
C ARG A 429 -4.12 3.93 27.50
N LYS A 430 -4.43 4.12 26.22
CA LYS A 430 -4.13 5.37 25.51
C LYS A 430 -5.21 6.41 25.83
N THR A 431 -4.80 7.66 25.81
CA THR A 431 -5.63 8.83 26.08
C THR A 431 -5.72 9.73 24.84
N ALA A 432 -6.55 10.77 24.91
CA ALA A 432 -6.58 11.79 23.87
C ALA A 432 -5.22 12.53 23.71
N GLY A 433 -4.38 12.56 24.75
CA GLY A 433 -3.04 13.15 24.68
C GLY A 433 -2.12 12.38 23.72
N ASP A 434 -2.25 11.06 23.66
CA ASP A 434 -1.44 10.19 22.81
C ASP A 434 -1.74 10.38 21.31
N LEU A 435 -2.88 10.97 20.95
CA LEU A 435 -3.26 11.26 19.57
C LEU A 435 -2.33 12.28 18.88
N ALA A 436 -1.68 13.14 19.68
CA ALA A 436 -0.76 14.16 19.17
C ALA A 436 0.48 13.51 18.51
N GLU A 437 0.92 12.36 19.02
CA GLU A 437 2.10 11.64 18.55
C GLU A 437 1.77 10.63 17.44
N LEU A 438 0.49 10.28 17.29
CA LEU A 438 0.04 9.33 16.28
C LEU A 438 0.18 9.91 14.85
N ASN A 439 1.12 9.35 14.09
CA ASN A 439 1.34 9.70 12.68
C ASN A 439 0.75 8.63 11.75
N LEU A 440 -0.53 8.78 11.41
CA LEU A 440 -1.25 7.87 10.50
C LEU A 440 -0.54 7.73 9.14
N PHE A 441 0.07 8.81 8.66
CA PHE A 441 0.56 8.95 7.29
C PHE A 441 2.04 8.62 7.12
N LYS A 442 2.64 7.91 8.06
CA LYS A 442 4.02 7.39 7.94
C LYS A 442 4.23 6.59 6.64
N SER A 443 3.17 5.97 6.09
CA SER A 443 3.19 5.19 4.84
C SER A 443 3.33 6.02 3.57
N LEU A 444 3.06 7.33 3.60
CA LEU A 444 3.05 8.15 2.36
C LEU A 444 4.43 8.20 1.68
N LEU A 445 5.49 7.90 2.43
CA LEU A 445 6.83 7.79 1.89
C LEU A 445 7.05 6.49 1.11
N THR A 446 6.27 5.44 1.39
CA THR A 446 6.60 4.06 0.99
C THR A 446 5.48 3.27 0.30
N ASN A 447 4.20 3.64 0.44
CA ASN A 447 3.14 2.68 0.12
C ASN A 447 1.82 3.33 -0.31
N VAL A 448 1.85 4.32 -1.20
CA VAL A 448 0.63 4.78 -1.91
C VAL A 448 0.47 3.98 -3.20
N ARG A 449 -0.70 3.42 -3.45
CA ARG A 449 -0.99 2.56 -4.61
C ARG A 449 -2.26 3.02 -5.32
N GLY A 450 -2.43 2.54 -6.53
CA GLY A 450 -3.66 2.72 -7.29
C GLY A 450 -3.41 2.42 -8.75
N ILE A 451 -4.47 2.05 -9.47
CA ILE A 451 -4.37 1.93 -10.92
C ILE A 451 -4.12 3.31 -11.51
N ASP A 452 -3.28 3.34 -12.54
CA ASP A 452 -2.81 4.57 -13.18
C ASP A 452 -2.83 4.40 -14.71
N PHE A 453 -3.81 5.02 -15.37
CA PHE A 453 -3.98 4.95 -16.82
C PHE A 453 -2.89 5.71 -17.61
N SER A 454 -1.97 6.41 -16.94
CA SER A 454 -0.75 6.93 -17.57
C SER A 454 0.21 5.80 -17.98
N GLN A 455 0.12 4.64 -17.33
CA GLN A 455 1.12 3.58 -17.49
C GLN A 455 1.05 2.93 -18.89
N PRO A 456 2.21 2.54 -19.46
CA PRO A 456 2.27 1.90 -20.78
C PRO A 456 1.41 0.64 -20.91
N ARG A 457 1.19 -0.07 -19.81
CA ARG A 457 0.37 -1.28 -19.78
C ARG A 457 -1.06 -1.07 -20.27
N PHE A 458 -1.61 0.14 -20.14
CA PHE A 458 -2.95 0.46 -20.60
C PHE A 458 -2.99 0.94 -22.06
N ASN A 459 -1.85 0.95 -22.77
CA ASN A 459 -1.81 1.47 -24.14
C ASN A 459 -2.77 0.77 -25.11
N PHE A 460 -2.92 -0.55 -24.98
CA PHE A 460 -3.79 -1.35 -25.85
C PHE A 460 -5.27 -0.92 -25.82
N LEU A 461 -5.72 -0.20 -24.77
CA LEU A 461 -7.08 0.31 -24.68
C LEU A 461 -7.34 1.48 -25.63
N PHE A 462 -6.28 2.19 -26.03
CA PHE A 462 -6.37 3.46 -26.76
C PHE A 462 -5.68 3.43 -28.12
N GLU A 463 -4.90 2.38 -28.38
CA GLU A 463 -4.38 2.11 -29.72
C GLU A 463 -5.54 1.66 -30.60
N LYS A 464 -5.73 2.30 -31.76
CA LYS A 464 -6.69 1.82 -32.77
C LYS A 464 -6.33 0.37 -33.05
N GLN A 465 -7.17 -0.58 -32.66
CA GLN A 465 -7.05 -1.95 -33.12
C GLN A 465 -7.05 -1.90 -34.65
N LEU A 466 -5.89 -2.13 -35.27
CA LEU A 466 -5.84 -2.59 -36.64
C LEU A 466 -6.67 -3.86 -36.65
N SER A 467 -7.87 -3.77 -37.22
CA SER A 467 -8.86 -4.84 -37.29
C SER A 467 -8.20 -6.21 -37.47
N LEU A 468 -8.06 -6.96 -36.37
CA LEU A 468 -7.65 -8.36 -36.40
C LEU A 468 -8.76 -9.26 -36.96
N TYR A 469 -9.94 -8.68 -37.25
CA TYR A 469 -11.07 -9.30 -37.93
C TYR A 469 -11.18 -8.86 -39.40
N ALA A 470 -10.07 -8.70 -40.11
CA ALA A 470 -10.13 -8.82 -41.56
C ALA A 470 -10.37 -10.33 -41.89
N PRO A 471 -11.48 -10.72 -42.54
CA PRO A 471 -11.85 -12.14 -42.72
C PRO A 471 -10.84 -12.99 -43.53
N ASN A 472 -9.77 -12.38 -44.06
CA ASN A 472 -8.82 -13.01 -44.97
C ASN A 472 -7.34 -12.82 -44.57
N SER A 473 -7.01 -12.50 -43.31
CA SER A 473 -5.60 -12.38 -42.91
C SER A 473 -5.06 -13.75 -42.46
N PRO A 474 -4.05 -14.34 -43.13
CA PRO A 474 -3.52 -15.64 -42.77
C PRO A 474 -2.85 -15.58 -41.40
N CYS A 475 -3.17 -16.56 -40.55
CA CYS A 475 -2.59 -16.73 -39.21
C CYS A 475 -1.07 -16.68 -39.26
N LEU A 476 -0.48 -15.55 -38.87
CA LEU A 476 0.94 -15.45 -38.55
C LEU A 476 1.15 -15.84 -37.09
N PHE A 477 1.07 -17.14 -36.82
CA PHE A 477 1.85 -17.78 -35.77
C PHE A 477 2.34 -19.12 -36.34
N VAL A 478 3.45 -19.05 -37.07
CA VAL A 478 4.23 -20.24 -37.41
C VAL A 478 5.04 -20.61 -36.18
N SER A 479 4.90 -21.89 -35.83
CA SER A 479 5.66 -22.64 -34.85
C SER A 479 7.18 -22.48 -34.99
N SER A 480 7.89 -22.46 -33.86
CA SER A 480 9.18 -23.12 -33.78
C SER A 480 9.36 -23.81 -32.42
N ALA A 481 9.54 -25.13 -32.52
CA ALA A 481 10.34 -26.03 -31.68
C ALA A 481 9.98 -26.22 -30.19
N SER A 482 9.18 -27.26 -29.97
CA SER A 482 9.43 -28.39 -29.04
C SER A 482 10.60 -28.29 -28.05
N SER A 483 10.28 -28.37 -26.75
CA SER A 483 11.08 -29.06 -25.74
C SER A 483 10.12 -29.77 -24.75
N PRO A 484 10.35 -31.04 -24.37
CA PRO A 484 9.43 -31.79 -23.54
C PRO A 484 9.62 -31.43 -22.06
N LEU A 485 8.60 -30.85 -21.44
CA LEU A 485 8.48 -30.83 -19.98
C LEU A 485 8.13 -32.25 -19.53
N GLN A 486 9.17 -32.99 -19.15
CA GLN A 486 9.06 -34.24 -18.41
C GLN A 486 8.38 -33.98 -17.06
N SER A 487 7.41 -34.85 -16.82
CA SER A 487 6.85 -35.21 -15.53
C SER A 487 7.93 -35.46 -14.48
N ASP A 488 7.85 -34.77 -13.34
CA ASP A 488 8.45 -35.24 -12.10
C ASP A 488 7.76 -34.58 -10.91
N LEU A 489 6.57 -35.07 -10.54
CA LEU A 489 6.04 -34.99 -9.17
C LEU A 489 5.06 -36.16 -8.94
N LEU A 490 5.62 -37.35 -8.72
CA LEU A 490 4.98 -38.41 -7.94
C LEU A 490 6.01 -38.90 -6.90
N PRO A 491 5.65 -39.00 -5.61
CA PRO A 491 6.57 -39.43 -4.58
C PRO A 491 6.81 -40.95 -4.65
N LYS A 492 8.08 -41.36 -4.61
CA LYS A 492 8.45 -42.75 -4.37
C LYS A 492 8.18 -43.11 -2.91
N ALA A 493 7.27 -44.05 -2.71
CA ALA A 493 7.23 -44.88 -1.52
C ALA A 493 8.49 -45.76 -1.46
N SER A 494 9.17 -45.77 -0.32
CA SER A 494 10.00 -46.92 0.08
C SER A 494 9.98 -47.06 1.60
N HIS A 495 9.27 -48.10 2.04
CA HIS A 495 9.52 -48.82 3.27
C HIS A 495 11.01 -49.14 3.42
N LEU A 496 11.51 -49.08 4.65
CA LEU A 496 12.44 -50.09 5.16
C LEU A 496 12.26 -50.22 6.68
N LYS A 497 11.92 -51.45 7.05
CA LYS A 497 11.84 -51.98 8.42
C LYS A 497 13.21 -51.91 9.10
N LYS A 498 13.21 -51.62 10.40
CA LYS A 498 13.66 -52.56 11.43
C LYS A 498 12.94 -52.28 12.74
#